data_AF-A0A0R0E7M6-F1
#
_entry.id   AF-A0A0R0E7M6-F1
#
_cell.length_a   1.000
_cell.length_b   1.000
_cell.length_c   1.000
_cell.angle_alpha   90.00
_cell.angle_beta   90.00
_cell.angle_gamma   90.00
#
_symmetry.space_group_name_H-M   'P 1'
#
loop_
_entity.id
_entity.type
_entity.pdbx_description
1 polymer ?
#
loop_
_entity_poly.entity_id
_entity_poly.type
_entity_poly.pdbx_seq_one_letter_code
_entity_poly.pdbx_strand_id
1 'polypeptide(L)' 'MPSTQQGRHKLDSRASVFLGYKHGVQGYILLDISSREIFLSRNAIFCGESFPFIQHHLTVTSSNNKPITLFPFWISI' A
#
# COMPACT_ATOMS: atom_id res chain seq x y z
N MET A 1 -4.61 -22.10 -24.47
CA MET A 1 -3.30 -21.51 -24.17
C MET A 1 -3.52 -20.29 -23.31
N PRO A 2 -3.27 -20.34 -21.98
CA PRO A 2 -3.37 -19.15 -21.14
C PRO A 2 -2.24 -18.21 -21.54
N SER A 3 -2.58 -17.01 -22.00
CA SER A 3 -1.61 -15.95 -22.28
C SER A 3 -0.94 -15.53 -20.97
N THR A 4 0.20 -16.14 -20.64
CA THR A 4 1.10 -15.65 -19.61
C THR A 4 1.43 -14.22 -19.97
N GLN A 5 0.99 -13.24 -19.17
CA GLN A 5 1.18 -11.82 -19.45
C GLN A 5 2.66 -11.57 -19.77
N GLN A 6 2.95 -11.40 -21.07
CA GLN A 6 4.29 -11.30 -21.63
C GLN A 6 4.92 -10.02 -21.10
N GLY A 7 5.81 -10.14 -20.13
CA GLY A 7 6.66 -9.02 -19.70
C GLY A 7 6.79 -8.79 -18.19
N ARG A 8 6.06 -9.52 -17.33
CA ARG A 8 6.33 -9.48 -15.89
C ARG A 8 7.16 -10.67 -15.44
N HIS A 9 8.40 -10.42 -15.07
CA HIS A 9 9.26 -11.38 -14.41
C HIS A 9 8.93 -11.44 -12.92
N LYS A 10 9.12 -12.62 -12.31
CA LYS A 10 8.83 -12.85 -10.89
C LYS A 10 9.64 -11.92 -9.96
N LEU A 11 10.79 -11.43 -10.44
CA LEU A 11 11.70 -10.58 -9.68
C LEU A 11 11.54 -9.08 -9.95
N ASP A 12 10.57 -8.68 -10.77
CA ASP A 12 10.33 -7.26 -11.01
C ASP A 12 9.81 -6.60 -9.73
N SER A 13 10.32 -5.42 -9.43
CA SER A 13 9.84 -4.62 -8.30
C SER A 13 8.37 -4.27 -8.50
N ARG A 14 7.55 -4.41 -7.45
CA ARG A 14 6.11 -4.14 -7.47
C ARG A 14 5.75 -3.14 -6.39
N ALA A 15 5.17 -2.02 -6.78
CA ALA A 15 4.53 -1.11 -5.84
C ALA A 15 3.31 -1.82 -5.24
N SER A 16 3.35 -2.06 -3.93
CA SER A 16 2.36 -2.89 -3.25
C SER A 16 2.00 -2.29 -1.89
N VAL A 17 0.81 -2.61 -1.40
CA VAL A 17 0.33 -2.18 -0.09
C VAL A 17 0.37 -3.33 0.89
N PHE A 18 0.95 -3.09 2.06
CA PHE A 18 0.97 -4.04 3.15
C PHE A 18 -0.43 -4.23 3.74
N LEU A 19 -0.88 -5.49 3.83
CA LEU A 19 -2.17 -5.86 4.41
C LEU A 19 -2.05 -6.61 5.74
N GLY A 20 -0.90 -7.26 6.01
CA GLY A 20 -0.70 -8.01 7.24
C GLY A 20 0.18 -9.25 7.08
N TYR A 21 0.03 -10.19 8.01
CA TYR A 21 0.76 -11.44 8.05
C TYR A 21 -0.18 -12.63 7.88
N LYS A 22 0.28 -13.68 7.20
CA LYS A 22 -0.44 -14.95 7.11
C LYS A 22 0.05 -15.92 8.17
N HIS A 23 -0.86 -16.48 8.96
CA HIS A 23 -0.51 -17.46 9.99
C HIS A 23 0.21 -18.68 9.38
N GLY A 24 1.28 -19.14 10.05
CA GLY A 24 2.08 -20.29 9.63
C GLY A 24 2.95 -20.07 8.38
N VAL A 25 3.01 -18.85 7.85
CA VAL A 25 3.81 -18.52 6.65
C VAL A 25 4.77 -17.39 6.98
N GLN A 26 6.05 -17.60 6.66
CA GLN A 26 7.01 -16.49 6.67
C GLN A 26 6.74 -15.62 5.45
N GLY A 27 6.26 -14.39 5.66
CA GLY A 27 6.03 -13.41 4.62
C GLY A 27 4.91 -12.43 4.95
N TYR A 28 4.77 -11.44 4.08
CA TYR A 28 3.77 -10.38 4.17
C TYR A 28 2.67 -10.63 3.14
N ILE A 29 1.43 -10.34 3.53
CA ILE A 29 0.30 -10.23 2.62
C ILE A 29 0.37 -8.83 1.99
N LEU A 30 0.54 -8.78 0.68
CA LEU A 30 0.70 -7.56 -0.09
C LEU A 30 -0.38 -7.49 -1.16
N LEU A 31 -0.91 -6.29 -1.41
CA LEU A 31 -1.77 -5.97 -2.54
C LEU A 31 -0.96 -5.29 -3.62
N ASP A 32 -0.89 -5.87 -4.82
CA ASP A 32 -0.31 -5.21 -5.99
C ASP A 32 -1.27 -4.09 -6.44
N ILE A 33 -0.77 -2.85 -6.50
CA ILE A 33 -1.59 -1.69 -6.88
C ILE A 33 -2.02 -1.78 -8.35
N SER A 34 -1.18 -2.38 -9.20
CA SER A 34 -1.39 -2.44 -10.66
C SER A 34 -2.39 -3.52 -11.05
N SER A 35 -2.19 -4.75 -10.56
CA SER A 35 -3.08 -5.87 -10.89
C SER A 35 -4.26 -6.00 -9.93
N ARG A 36 -4.22 -5.31 -8.78
CA ARG A 36 -5.18 -5.46 -7.68
C ARG A 36 -5.25 -6.89 -7.14
N GLU A 37 -4.15 -7.62 -7.26
CA GLU A 37 -4.03 -8.99 -6.76
C GLU A 37 -3.35 -9.02 -5.39
N ILE A 38 -3.84 -9.91 -4.52
CA ILE A 38 -3.22 -10.19 -3.23
C ILE A 38 -2.21 -11.31 -3.41
N PHE A 39 -0.99 -11.10 -2.94
CA PHE A 39 0.08 -12.09 -3.01
C PHE A 39 0.90 -12.12 -1.71
N LEU A 40 1.70 -13.17 -1.57
CA LEU A 40 2.61 -13.34 -0.44
C LEU A 40 4.05 -13.09 -0.91
N SER A 41 4.80 -12.25 -0.19
CA SER A 41 6.23 -12.07 -0.43
C SER A 41 7.00 -12.02 0.90
N ARG A 42 8.17 -12.64 0.94
CA ARG A 42 9.12 -12.51 2.05
C ARG A 42 10.00 -11.27 1.93
N ASN A 43 10.25 -10.82 0.71
CA ASN A 43 11.12 -9.70 0.42
C ASN A 43 10.22 -8.50 0.08
N ALA A 44 10.23 -7.51 0.96
CA ALA A 44 9.52 -6.26 0.79
C ALA A 44 10.36 -5.12 1.40
N ILE A 45 10.34 -3.96 0.76
CA ILE A 45 10.90 -2.72 1.29
C ILE A 45 9.71 -1.82 1.61
N PHE A 46 9.59 -1.40 2.86
CA PHE A 46 8.49 -0.56 3.31
C PHE A 46 8.85 0.91 3.17
N CYS A 47 8.07 1.65 2.38
CA CYS A 47 8.18 3.09 2.24
C CYS A 47 7.09 3.76 3.08
N GLY A 48 7.42 4.22 4.29
CA GLY A 48 6.44 4.83 5.21
C GLY A 48 5.89 6.19 4.75
N GLU A 49 6.64 6.93 3.94
CA GLU A 49 6.26 8.26 3.46
C GLU A 49 5.30 8.22 2.27
N SER A 50 5.16 7.06 1.62
CA SER A 50 4.42 6.91 0.37
C SER A 50 3.34 5.84 0.53
N PHE A 51 2.08 6.28 0.60
CA PHE A 51 0.95 5.37 0.63
C PHE A 51 -0.05 5.76 -0.47
N PRO A 52 -0.35 4.87 -1.43
CA PRO A 52 -1.11 5.20 -2.63
C PRO A 52 -2.57 5.57 -2.37
N PHE A 53 -3.09 5.24 -1.18
CA PHE A 53 -4.44 5.58 -0.76
C PHE A 53 -4.48 6.78 0.20
N ILE A 54 -3.39 7.53 0.36
CA ILE A 54 -3.48 8.88 0.92
C ILE A 54 -4.19 9.72 -0.14
N GLN A 55 -5.51 9.82 0.01
CA GLN A 55 -6.23 10.92 -0.59
C GLN A 55 -5.67 12.18 0.08
N HIS A 56 -5.04 13.06 -0.70
CA HIS A 56 -4.79 14.43 -0.25
C HIS A 56 -6.18 15.02 -0.02
N HIS A 57 -6.74 14.80 1.17
CA HIS A 57 -8.10 15.20 1.47
C HIS A 57 -8.14 16.70 1.31
N LEU A 58 -8.91 17.11 0.30
CA LEU A 58 -9.34 18.46 0.00
C LEU A 58 -9.38 19.25 1.30
N THR A 59 -8.75 20.43 1.31
CA THR A 59 -8.89 21.37 2.41
C THR A 59 -10.37 21.70 2.53
N VAL A 60 -11.12 20.92 3.30
CA VAL A 60 -12.50 21.25 3.63
C VAL A 60 -12.35 22.41 4.59
N THR A 61 -12.47 23.62 4.02
CA THR A 61 -12.73 24.85 4.75
C THR A 61 -14.08 24.70 5.42
N SER A 62 -14.15 23.88 6.47
CA SER A 62 -15.24 23.92 7.42
C SER A 62 -15.21 25.33 8.00
N SER A 63 -16.23 26.11 7.68
CA SER A 63 -16.47 27.45 8.20
C SER A 63 -16.73 27.36 9.71
N ASN A 64 -15.67 27.12 10.48
CA ASN A 64 -15.52 27.27 11.93
C ASN A 64 -14.13 26.75 12.32
N ASN A 65 -13.10 27.50 11.91
CA ASN A 65 -11.83 27.74 12.60
C ASN A 65 -11.09 26.58 13.27
N LYS A 66 -10.96 25.39 12.65
CA LYS A 66 -9.78 24.50 12.82
C LYS A 66 -9.53 23.69 11.55
N PRO A 67 -8.34 23.77 10.92
CA PRO A 67 -8.00 22.87 9.82
C PRO A 67 -7.97 21.44 10.34
N ILE A 68 -8.86 20.59 9.82
CA ILE A 68 -8.89 19.16 10.15
C ILE A 68 -7.77 18.50 9.34
N THR A 69 -6.55 18.50 9.85
CA THR A 69 -5.46 17.73 9.24
C THR A 69 -5.62 16.27 9.65
N LEU A 70 -6.22 15.46 8.78
CA LEU A 70 -6.13 14.00 8.85
C LEU A 70 -4.70 13.59 8.48
N PHE A 71 -3.74 13.88 9.36
CA PHE A 71 -2.44 13.22 9.27
C PHE A 71 -2.65 11.72 9.49
N PRO A 72 -2.06 10.85 8.66
CA PRO A 72 -2.05 9.43 8.99
C PRO A 72 -1.28 9.29 10.31
N PHE A 73 -1.98 8.85 11.35
CA PHE A 73 -1.47 8.64 12.70
C PHE A 73 -0.27 7.68 12.69
N TRP A 74 0.96 8.19 12.58
CA TRP A 74 2.20 7.44 12.75
C TRP A 74 3.28 8.19 13.55
N ILE A 75 2.90 9.18 14.36
CA ILE A 75 3.76 9.72 15.41
C ILE A 75 2.94 9.88 16.70
N SER A 76 3.10 8.95 17.64
CA SER A 76 3.19 9.26 19.08
C SER A 76 3.81 8.05 19.80
N ILE A 77 5.13 8.07 19.91
CA ILE A 77 5.82 7.60 21.12
C ILE A 77 5.93 8.84 22.02
#